data_AF-A0A443SDE4-F1
#
_entry.id   AF-A0A443SDE4-F1
#
_cell.length_a   1.000
_cell.length_b   1.000
_cell.length_c   1.000
_cell.angle_alpha   90.00
_cell.angle_beta   90.00
_cell.angle_gamma   90.00
#
_symmetry.space_group_name_H-M   'P 1'
#
loop_
_entity.id
_entity.type
_entity.pdbx_description
1 polymer ?
#
loop_
_entity_poly.entity_id
_entity_poly.type
_entity_poly.pdbx_seq_one_letter_code
_entity_poly.pdbx_strand_id
1 'polypeptide(L)'
;MACFEGCSIHASYKLSFIIKVCPLSYQNMKDSHNRCPGGVWCVNDVCGIICALFTWFLIAFAYYVVLSCILIPEESLFYKLVNGIIFNVLAVLAVSSHLRTMFTDPGAVPRGTATKEAIEQLGLSEGQVLYKCQKCCSIKPERAHHCSVCQRCIRKMDHHCPWVNNCVGENNQKFFVLFTFYIAIISCHALFLAVLHFIQCFDNSAKREFMLFALISMDKLEEDVHFMIETVDSSYNIDFIYSSLECNLYVSRSTNSTTWTIVLLVCLVFEALLFAVFTCIMFGVQIQAIWNDETGIEQLKKEAVRWSKRRSWKSFKVVFGKGFNLSWFSPFTRPTVGGKVESNYLYAV
;
A
#
# COMPACT_ATOMS: atom_id res chain seq x y z
N MET A 1 39.24 -6.91 -11.42
CA MET A 1 37.79 -7.05 -11.16
C MET A 1 37.63 -7.28 -9.66
N ALA A 2 37.24 -6.25 -8.90
CA ALA A 2 37.28 -6.29 -7.44
C ALA A 2 36.05 -7.00 -6.86
N CYS A 3 36.29 -7.98 -5.99
CA CYS A 3 35.32 -8.86 -5.35
C CYS A 3 34.49 -8.16 -4.27
N PHE A 4 33.23 -8.60 -4.20
CA PHE A 4 32.36 -8.58 -3.02
C PHE A 4 32.92 -9.53 -1.95
N GLU A 5 33.25 -9.03 -0.75
CA GLU A 5 33.28 -9.81 0.49
C GLU A 5 32.81 -8.94 1.68
N GLY A 6 32.20 -9.60 2.66
CA GLY A 6 31.21 -9.04 3.59
C GLY A 6 31.63 -7.85 4.46
N CYS A 7 30.73 -6.88 4.57
CA CYS A 7 30.83 -5.79 5.55
C CYS A 7 29.98 -6.11 6.79
N SER A 8 30.37 -7.16 7.52
CA SER A 8 29.98 -7.39 8.91
C SER A 8 31.13 -6.95 9.81
N ILE A 9 31.32 -5.63 9.93
CA ILE A 9 32.34 -5.09 10.84
C ILE A 9 31.67 -4.83 12.20
N HIS A 10 31.77 -5.83 13.07
CA HIS A 10 31.74 -5.63 14.52
C HIS A 10 32.90 -4.70 14.88
N ALA A 11 32.61 -3.41 14.99
CA ALA A 11 33.59 -2.41 15.33
C ALA A 11 33.46 -2.06 16.82
N SER A 12 33.96 -2.96 17.68
CA SER A 12 34.22 -2.65 19.09
C SER A 12 35.48 -1.81 19.19
N TYR A 13 35.34 -0.50 19.08
CA TYR A 13 36.44 0.43 19.35
C TYR A 13 36.51 0.70 20.86
N LYS A 14 37.36 -0.05 21.58
CA LYS A 14 38.01 0.46 22.80
C LYS A 14 39.16 1.35 22.32
N LEU A 15 39.02 2.68 22.42
CA LEU A 15 40.09 3.67 22.69
C LEU A 15 39.54 5.09 22.45
N SER A 16 39.63 5.94 23.49
CA SER A 16 39.78 7.41 23.46
C SER A 16 38.96 8.23 22.43
N PHE A 17 38.02 9.03 22.95
CA PHE A 17 37.24 10.11 22.31
C PHE A 17 37.96 10.90 21.20
N ILE A 18 37.96 10.40 19.96
CA ILE A 18 38.06 11.26 18.77
C ILE A 18 36.88 10.94 17.85
N ILE A 19 35.67 11.29 18.31
CA ILE A 19 34.52 11.38 17.40
C ILE A 19 34.82 12.55 16.46
N LYS A 20 35.23 12.25 15.22
CA LYS A 20 35.46 13.29 14.21
C LYS A 20 34.19 14.10 14.04
N VAL A 21 34.22 15.37 14.44
CA VAL A 21 33.09 16.29 14.29
C VAL A 21 32.84 16.65 12.84
N CYS A 22 31.65 17.15 12.57
CA CYS A 22 31.24 17.51 11.23
C CYS A 22 31.86 18.83 10.76
N PRO A 23 32.43 18.90 9.53
CA PRO A 23 32.90 20.17 8.96
C PRO A 23 31.78 21.21 8.86
N LEU A 24 32.11 22.50 9.02
CA LEU A 24 31.15 23.61 8.94
C LEU A 24 30.37 23.65 7.62
N SER A 25 31.02 23.29 6.51
CA SER A 25 30.37 23.20 5.19
C SER A 25 29.19 22.22 5.15
N TYR A 26 29.23 21.20 6.01
CA TYR A 26 28.21 20.17 6.09
C TYR A 26 27.09 20.53 7.08
N GLN A 27 27.39 21.32 8.12
CA GLN A 27 26.41 21.82 9.09
C GLN A 27 25.39 22.79 8.46
N ASN A 28 25.83 23.57 7.46
CA ASN A 28 24.99 24.56 6.77
C ASN A 28 24.28 24.03 5.52
N MET A 29 24.40 22.73 5.22
CA MET A 29 23.81 22.13 4.02
C MET A 29 22.28 22.03 4.17
N LYS A 30 21.54 22.88 3.45
CA LYS A 30 20.08 22.76 3.34
C LYS A 30 19.74 21.44 2.65
N ASP A 31 18.87 20.65 3.26
CA ASP A 31 18.40 19.38 2.71
C ASP A 31 17.36 19.63 1.62
N SER A 32 17.83 19.87 0.40
CA SER A 32 17.02 20.04 -0.81
C SER A 32 16.76 18.72 -1.54
N HIS A 33 17.49 17.64 -1.22
CA HIS A 33 17.44 16.39 -1.97
C HIS A 33 16.08 15.70 -1.87
N ASN A 34 15.46 15.73 -0.68
CA ASN A 34 14.17 15.09 -0.42
C ASN A 34 13.01 16.09 -0.38
N ARG A 35 13.05 17.14 -1.21
CA ARG A 35 12.00 18.17 -1.24
C ARG A 35 11.56 18.50 -2.65
N CYS A 36 10.24 18.59 -2.83
CA CYS A 36 9.60 19.02 -4.08
C CYS A 36 9.34 20.54 -4.03
N PRO A 37 9.02 21.17 -5.19
CA PRO A 37 8.54 22.54 -5.21
C PRO A 37 7.40 22.74 -4.20
N GLY A 38 7.48 23.80 -3.39
CA GLY A 38 6.56 24.01 -2.26
C GLY A 38 7.03 23.45 -0.91
N GLY A 39 8.21 22.82 -0.85
CA GLY A 39 8.86 22.43 0.41
C GLY A 39 8.37 21.12 1.04
N VAL A 40 7.45 20.41 0.36
CA VAL A 40 6.91 19.10 0.75
C VAL A 40 7.99 18.02 0.62
N TRP A 41 7.97 17.04 1.52
CA TRP A 41 8.89 15.89 1.46
C TRP A 41 8.59 15.03 0.23
N CYS A 42 9.59 14.72 -0.58
CA CYS A 42 9.47 13.77 -1.67
C CYS A 42 10.83 13.19 -2.04
N VAL A 43 10.89 11.92 -2.44
CA VAL A 43 12.15 11.25 -2.80
C VAL A 43 12.29 11.19 -4.32
N ASN A 44 13.45 11.57 -4.84
CA ASN A 44 13.75 11.48 -6.28
C ASN A 44 14.34 10.11 -6.64
N ASP A 45 13.55 9.06 -6.45
CA ASP A 45 13.88 7.68 -6.83
C ASP A 45 13.09 7.30 -8.09
N VAL A 46 13.78 7.11 -9.21
CA VAL A 46 13.15 6.79 -10.52
C VAL A 46 12.31 5.51 -10.43
N CYS A 47 12.82 4.49 -9.74
CA CYS A 47 12.09 3.24 -9.54
C CYS A 47 10.83 3.50 -8.71
N GLY A 48 10.96 4.24 -7.61
CA GLY A 48 9.84 4.61 -6.77
C GLY A 48 8.77 5.44 -7.48
N ILE A 49 9.17 6.40 -8.33
CA ILE A 49 8.23 7.20 -9.13
C ILE A 49 7.44 6.31 -10.09
N ILE A 50 8.11 5.39 -10.80
CA ILE A 50 7.45 4.45 -11.72
C ILE A 50 6.47 3.56 -10.95
N CYS A 51 6.88 2.99 -9.80
CA CYS A 51 6.01 2.17 -8.96
C CYS A 51 4.80 2.94 -8.43
N ALA A 52 4.97 4.21 -8.03
CA ALA A 52 3.88 5.05 -7.56
C ALA A 52 2.86 5.38 -8.68
N LEU A 53 3.35 5.75 -9.87
CA LEU A 53 2.49 5.97 -11.04
C LEU A 53 1.72 4.70 -11.43
N PHE A 54 2.39 3.55 -11.40
CA PHE A 54 1.75 2.27 -11.67
C PHE A 54 0.69 1.93 -10.62
N THR A 55 0.95 2.22 -9.34
CA THR A 55 -0.05 2.07 -8.27
C THR A 55 -1.31 2.89 -8.55
N TRP A 56 -1.15 4.15 -8.97
CA TRP A 56 -2.30 5.01 -9.29
C TRP A 56 -3.04 4.56 -10.54
N PHE A 57 -2.31 4.06 -11.55
CA PHE A 57 -2.90 3.45 -12.73
C PHE A 57 -3.79 2.26 -12.36
N LEU A 58 -3.31 1.35 -11.52
CA LEU A 58 -4.07 0.18 -11.07
C LEU A 58 -5.34 0.58 -10.30
N ILE A 59 -5.22 1.51 -9.35
CA ILE A 59 -6.39 2.03 -8.61
C ILE A 59 -7.41 2.64 -9.58
N ALA A 60 -6.97 3.43 -10.56
CA ALA A 60 -7.84 4.04 -11.55
C ALA A 60 -8.47 3.00 -12.50
N PHE A 61 -7.72 1.97 -12.90
CA PHE A 61 -8.21 0.86 -13.69
C PHE A 61 -9.30 0.10 -12.94
N ALA A 62 -9.05 -0.32 -11.70
CA ALA A 62 -10.04 -1.02 -10.89
C ALA A 62 -11.30 -0.18 -10.68
N TYR A 63 -11.13 1.12 -10.44
CA TYR A 63 -12.25 2.06 -10.33
C TYR A 63 -13.07 2.14 -11.62
N TYR A 64 -12.41 2.26 -12.77
CA TYR A 64 -13.07 2.28 -14.07
C TYR A 64 -13.86 1.00 -14.32
N VAL A 65 -13.27 -0.18 -14.10
CA VAL A 65 -13.94 -1.47 -14.37
C VAL A 65 -15.12 -1.68 -13.42
N VAL A 66 -14.95 -1.43 -12.11
CA VAL A 66 -16.06 -1.57 -11.15
C VAL A 66 -17.21 -0.62 -11.48
N LEU A 67 -16.91 0.64 -11.84
CA LEU A 67 -17.95 1.60 -12.17
C LEU A 67 -18.64 1.25 -13.51
N SER A 68 -17.87 1.09 -14.59
CA SER A 68 -18.40 0.96 -15.96
C SER A 68 -18.96 -0.43 -16.28
N CYS A 69 -18.35 -1.50 -15.75
CA CYS A 69 -18.69 -2.86 -16.12
C CYS A 69 -19.60 -3.54 -15.08
N ILE A 70 -19.59 -3.10 -13.82
CA ILE A 70 -20.38 -3.73 -12.74
C ILE A 70 -21.50 -2.80 -12.26
N LEU A 71 -21.19 -1.59 -11.79
CA LEU A 71 -22.18 -0.74 -11.12
C LEU A 71 -23.11 0.02 -12.08
N ILE A 72 -22.61 0.56 -13.19
CA ILE A 72 -23.45 1.30 -14.15
C ILE A 72 -24.52 0.38 -14.79
N PRO A 73 -24.20 -0.85 -15.23
CA PRO A 73 -25.18 -1.75 -15.83
C PRO A 73 -26.25 -2.28 -14.85
N GLU A 74 -25.99 -2.20 -13.55
CA GLU A 74 -26.93 -2.67 -12.53
C GLU A 74 -28.27 -1.93 -12.59
N GLU A 75 -29.38 -2.66 -12.56
CA GLU A 75 -30.73 -2.07 -12.59
C GLU A 75 -31.19 -1.64 -11.18
N SER A 76 -30.75 -2.35 -10.14
CA SER A 76 -31.07 -1.98 -8.75
C SER A 76 -30.34 -0.70 -8.34
N LEU A 77 -31.09 0.40 -8.28
CA LEU A 77 -30.57 1.69 -7.81
C LEU A 77 -29.97 1.59 -6.40
N PHE A 78 -30.61 0.82 -5.50
CA PHE A 78 -30.12 0.64 -4.14
C PHE A 78 -28.75 -0.05 -4.11
N TYR A 79 -28.58 -1.16 -4.85
CA TYR A 79 -27.31 -1.88 -4.94
C TYR A 79 -26.21 -0.99 -5.54
N LYS A 80 -26.54 -0.29 -6.63
CA LYS A 80 -25.62 0.63 -7.32
C LYS A 80 -25.13 1.74 -6.39
N LEU A 81 -26.04 2.40 -5.67
CA LEU A 81 -25.69 3.51 -4.79
C LEU A 81 -24.89 3.04 -3.57
N VAL A 82 -25.32 1.96 -2.90
CA VAL A 82 -24.63 1.48 -1.69
C VAL A 82 -23.20 1.03 -2.01
N ASN A 83 -23.03 0.14 -2.99
CA ASN A 83 -21.70 -0.34 -3.37
C ASN A 83 -20.87 0.76 -4.02
N GLY A 84 -21.48 1.65 -4.80
CA GLY A 84 -20.82 2.82 -5.35
C GLY A 84 -20.26 3.74 -4.26
N ILE A 85 -21.05 4.07 -3.23
CA ILE A 85 -20.59 4.91 -2.11
C ILE A 85 -19.45 4.21 -1.35
N ILE A 86 -19.60 2.92 -1.01
CA ILE A 86 -18.57 2.15 -0.31
C ILE A 86 -17.26 2.16 -1.09
N PHE A 87 -17.32 1.80 -2.38
CA PHE A 87 -16.14 1.74 -3.25
C PHE A 87 -15.45 3.11 -3.39
N ASN A 88 -16.23 4.19 -3.57
CA ASN A 88 -15.71 5.55 -3.63
C ASN A 88 -15.02 5.98 -2.34
N VAL A 89 -15.63 5.73 -1.18
CA VAL A 89 -15.05 6.08 0.13
C VAL A 89 -13.75 5.32 0.34
N LEU A 90 -13.72 4.02 0.04
CA LEU A 90 -12.51 3.20 0.15
C LEU A 90 -11.41 3.71 -0.80
N ALA A 91 -11.75 4.07 -2.04
CA ALA A 91 -10.79 4.60 -3.01
C ALA A 91 -10.17 5.92 -2.53
N VAL A 92 -10.99 6.85 -2.03
CA VAL A 92 -10.52 8.13 -1.47
C VAL A 92 -9.60 7.90 -0.27
N LEU A 93 -9.96 6.98 0.63
CA LEU A 93 -9.14 6.66 1.80
C LEU A 93 -7.82 5.96 1.43
N ALA A 94 -7.84 5.05 0.45
CA ALA A 94 -6.64 4.38 -0.06
C ALA A 94 -5.68 5.39 -0.70
N VAL A 95 -6.16 6.22 -1.63
CA VAL A 95 -5.36 7.25 -2.30
C VAL A 95 -4.84 8.27 -1.29
N SER A 96 -5.68 8.75 -0.36
CA SER A 96 -5.26 9.70 0.67
C SER A 96 -4.17 9.12 1.57
N SER A 97 -4.31 7.85 1.98
CA SER A 97 -3.29 7.16 2.80
C SER A 97 -1.99 6.96 2.03
N HIS A 98 -2.05 6.61 0.75
CA HIS A 98 -0.90 6.47 -0.14
C HIS A 98 -0.14 7.79 -0.29
N LEU A 99 -0.83 8.86 -0.67
CA LEU A 99 -0.27 10.21 -0.79
C LEU A 99 0.36 10.68 0.53
N ARG A 100 -0.30 10.44 1.67
CA ARG A 100 0.25 10.78 2.99
C ARG A 100 1.49 9.97 3.32
N THR A 101 1.59 8.73 2.88
CA THR A 101 2.81 7.92 3.05
C THR A 101 3.95 8.42 2.18
N MET A 102 3.68 8.77 0.92
CA MET A 102 4.64 9.30 -0.04
C MET A 102 5.23 10.65 0.40
N PHE A 103 4.36 11.59 0.81
CA PHE A 103 4.72 13.00 0.97
C PHE A 103 4.95 13.44 2.42
N THR A 104 4.90 12.50 3.38
CA THR A 104 5.26 12.80 4.78
C THR A 104 6.73 12.44 5.01
N ASP A 105 7.48 13.35 5.64
CA ASP A 105 8.82 13.07 6.15
C ASP A 105 8.75 11.85 7.09
N PRO A 106 9.41 10.73 6.76
CA PRO A 106 9.33 9.48 7.53
C PRO A 106 10.02 9.55 8.89
N GLY A 107 10.68 10.68 9.21
CA GLY A 107 11.45 10.88 10.43
C GLY A 107 12.94 11.05 10.14
N ALA A 108 13.28 11.83 9.11
CA ALA A 108 14.65 12.10 8.73
C ALA A 108 15.43 12.81 9.85
N VAL A 109 16.59 12.26 10.20
CA VAL A 109 17.53 12.85 11.17
C VAL A 109 18.22 14.04 10.50
N PRO A 110 18.35 15.21 11.14
CA PRO A 110 19.05 16.36 10.55
C PRO A 110 20.52 16.04 10.18
N ARG A 111 21.05 16.73 9.17
CA ARG A 111 22.43 16.51 8.64
C ARG A 111 23.38 17.30 9.53
N GLY A 112 24.62 16.84 9.66
CA GLY A 112 25.67 17.62 10.31
C GLY A 112 25.51 17.81 11.83
N THR A 113 24.62 17.05 12.48
CA THR A 113 24.39 17.15 13.93
C THR A 113 25.54 16.62 14.78
N ALA A 114 26.56 16.01 14.20
CA ALA A 114 27.75 15.58 14.92
C ALA A 114 28.71 16.75 15.19
N THR A 115 28.25 17.77 15.92
CA THR A 115 29.08 18.89 16.40
C THR A 115 29.68 18.57 17.78
N LYS A 116 30.65 19.36 18.24
CA LYS A 116 31.24 19.15 19.58
C LYS A 116 30.20 19.37 20.67
N GLU A 117 29.45 20.45 20.53
CA GLU A 117 28.40 20.88 21.46
C GLU A 117 27.31 19.82 21.56
N ALA A 118 26.92 19.24 20.42
CA ALA A 118 25.93 18.16 20.37
C ALA A 118 26.41 16.89 21.10
N ILE A 119 27.70 16.57 21.00
CA ILE A 119 28.28 15.39 21.68
C ILE A 119 28.39 15.65 23.18
N GLU A 120 28.81 16.85 23.59
CA GLU A 120 28.90 17.26 25.00
C GLU A 120 27.52 17.27 25.68
N GLN A 121 26.47 17.72 24.98
CA GLN A 121 25.10 17.73 25.48
C GLN A 121 24.52 16.33 25.73
N LEU A 122 25.09 15.27 25.13
CA LEU A 122 24.66 13.90 25.39
C LEU A 122 25.18 13.36 26.74
N GLY A 123 26.05 14.09 27.46
CA GLY A 123 26.47 13.72 28.82
C GLY A 123 26.97 12.27 28.93
N LEU A 124 27.63 11.76 27.88
CA LEU A 124 27.98 10.34 27.77
C LEU A 124 28.94 9.94 28.89
N SER A 125 28.59 8.86 29.59
CA SER A 125 29.47 8.24 30.58
C SER A 125 30.69 7.60 29.90
N GLU A 126 31.81 7.52 30.62
CA GLU A 126 33.01 6.85 30.11
C GLU A 126 32.70 5.41 29.70
N GLY A 127 32.90 5.11 28.42
CA GLY A 127 32.63 3.78 27.83
C GLY A 127 31.31 3.65 27.07
N GLN A 128 30.44 4.67 27.05
CA GLN A 128 29.26 4.65 26.18
C GLN A 128 29.64 4.81 24.69
N VAL A 129 29.13 3.90 23.86
CA VAL A 129 29.40 3.88 22.42
C VAL A 129 28.39 4.78 21.70
N LEU A 130 28.87 5.88 21.12
CA LEU A 130 28.06 6.75 20.26
C LEU A 130 28.15 6.31 18.79
N TYR A 131 27.01 6.05 18.17
CA TYR A 131 26.97 5.72 16.74
C TYR A 131 26.84 6.99 15.90
N LYS A 132 27.69 7.12 14.87
CA LYS A 132 27.66 8.21 13.89
C LYS A 132 27.40 7.67 12.49
N CYS A 133 26.56 8.35 11.72
CA CYS A 133 26.49 8.11 10.28
C CYS A 133 27.59 8.92 9.58
N GLN A 134 28.50 8.26 8.89
CA GLN A 134 29.55 8.95 8.12
C GLN A 134 28.97 9.71 6.91
N LYS A 135 27.99 9.12 6.22
CA LYS A 135 27.35 9.72 5.03
C LYS A 135 26.54 10.97 5.34
N CYS A 136 25.76 10.95 6.43
CA CYS A 136 24.94 12.08 6.89
C CYS A 136 25.66 13.00 7.87
N CYS A 137 26.89 12.63 8.28
CA CYS A 137 27.67 13.32 9.29
C CYS A 137 26.85 13.70 10.55
N SER A 138 25.94 12.81 10.94
CA SER A 138 24.95 13.03 11.98
C SER A 138 25.14 12.00 13.08
N ILE A 139 24.84 12.40 14.31
CA ILE A 139 24.68 11.47 15.43
C ILE A 139 23.49 10.57 15.07
N LYS A 140 23.65 9.26 15.19
CA LYS A 140 22.63 8.28 14.82
C LYS A 140 21.79 7.96 16.06
N PRO A 141 20.52 8.42 16.13
CA PRO A 141 19.64 8.04 17.23
C PRO A 141 19.46 6.52 17.30
N GLU A 142 19.03 6.04 18.46
CA GLU A 142 18.67 4.63 18.61
C GLU A 142 17.61 4.25 17.55
N ARG A 143 17.72 3.03 16.99
CA ARG A 143 16.81 2.49 15.96
C ARG A 143 16.75 3.28 14.63
N ALA A 144 17.57 4.32 14.45
CA ALA A 144 17.67 4.99 13.16
C ALA A 144 18.48 4.12 12.19
N HIS A 145 18.23 4.18 10.89
CA HIS A 145 19.10 3.54 9.88
C HIS A 145 19.28 4.46 8.67
N HIS A 146 20.44 4.37 8.01
CA HIS A 146 20.72 5.16 6.81
C HIS A 146 20.14 4.45 5.58
N CYS A 147 19.17 5.08 4.91
CA CYS A 147 18.69 4.65 3.61
C CYS A 147 19.57 5.24 2.51
N SER A 148 20.17 4.39 1.68
CA SER A 148 20.97 4.79 0.52
C SER A 148 20.12 5.36 -0.62
N VAL A 149 18.82 5.06 -0.67
CA VAL A 149 17.93 5.64 -1.69
C VAL A 149 17.54 7.06 -1.30
N CYS A 150 16.97 7.26 -0.10
CA CYS A 150 16.63 8.60 0.40
C CYS A 150 17.85 9.46 0.79
N GLN A 151 19.07 8.88 0.76
CA GLN A 151 20.31 9.52 1.21
C GLN A 151 20.20 10.14 2.61
N ARG A 152 19.46 9.47 3.50
CA ARG A 152 19.14 9.96 4.83
C ARG A 152 19.03 8.88 5.90
N CYS A 153 19.43 9.25 7.12
CA CYS A 153 19.10 8.49 8.31
C CYS A 153 17.63 8.72 8.66
N ILE A 154 16.86 7.64 8.75
CA ILE A 154 15.44 7.66 9.10
C ILE A 154 15.28 7.03 10.49
N ARG A 155 14.54 7.70 11.38
CA ARG A 155 14.22 7.20 12.73
C ARG A 155 13.22 6.06 12.66
N LYS A 156 13.43 5.03 13.49
CA LYS A 156 12.65 3.78 13.51
C LYS A 156 12.39 3.28 12.08
N MET A 157 13.47 3.24 11.28
CA MET A 157 13.36 2.86 9.87
C MET A 157 12.89 1.42 9.77
N ASP A 158 11.80 1.21 9.05
CA ASP A 158 11.28 -0.11 8.75
C ASP A 158 11.88 -0.62 7.43
N HIS A 159 11.58 0.06 6.34
CA HIS A 159 12.13 -0.25 5.02
C HIS A 159 12.00 0.93 4.06
N HIS A 160 12.72 0.89 2.93
CA HIS A 160 12.42 1.73 1.77
C HIS A 160 11.43 1.00 0.88
N CYS A 161 10.30 1.63 0.56
CA CYS A 161 9.26 1.02 -0.24
C CYS A 161 9.10 1.76 -1.57
N PRO A 162 9.48 1.14 -2.70
CA PRO A 162 9.33 1.74 -4.02
C PRO A 162 7.86 2.10 -4.34
N TRP A 163 6.90 1.28 -3.90
CA TRP A 163 5.47 1.48 -4.14
C TRP A 163 4.88 2.75 -3.52
N VAL A 164 5.53 3.33 -2.51
CA VAL A 164 5.17 4.62 -1.92
C VAL A 164 6.25 5.67 -2.13
N ASN A 165 7.24 5.39 -2.99
CA ASN A 165 8.38 6.26 -3.30
C ASN A 165 8.97 6.97 -2.06
N ASN A 166 9.08 6.24 -0.94
CA ASN A 166 9.53 6.80 0.34
C ASN A 166 9.97 5.70 1.30
N CYS A 167 10.74 6.09 2.31
CA CYS A 167 10.95 5.24 3.48
C CYS A 167 9.67 5.14 4.31
N VAL A 168 9.43 3.98 4.90
CA VAL A 168 8.48 3.80 6.01
C VAL A 168 9.28 3.90 7.30
N GLY A 169 8.93 4.88 8.12
CA GLY A 169 9.57 5.17 9.39
C GLY A 169 8.57 5.71 10.41
N GLU A 170 9.08 6.20 11.54
CA GLU A 170 8.26 6.60 12.68
C GLU A 170 7.11 7.55 12.34
N ASN A 171 7.35 8.56 11.51
CA ASN A 171 6.40 9.65 11.29
C ASN A 171 5.32 9.32 10.23
N ASN A 172 5.52 8.30 9.40
CA ASN A 172 4.58 7.93 8.34
C ASN A 172 4.09 6.46 8.42
N GLN A 173 4.56 5.68 9.41
CA GLN A 173 4.14 4.29 9.62
C GLN A 173 2.60 4.17 9.69
N LYS A 174 1.91 5.07 10.40
CA LYS A 174 0.43 5.09 10.44
C LYS A 174 -0.19 5.10 9.04
N PHE A 175 0.27 6.00 8.17
CA PHE A 175 -0.31 6.14 6.83
C PHE A 175 -0.02 4.92 5.97
N PHE A 176 1.14 4.29 6.14
CA PHE A 176 1.46 3.05 5.45
C PHE A 176 0.56 1.88 5.89
N VAL A 177 0.29 1.75 7.19
CA VAL A 177 -0.65 0.74 7.69
C VAL A 177 -2.07 0.99 7.18
N LEU A 178 -2.51 2.26 7.15
CA LEU A 178 -3.82 2.60 6.59
C LEU A 178 -3.90 2.34 5.09
N PHE A 179 -2.84 2.65 4.34
CA PHE A 179 -2.77 2.37 2.91
C PHE A 179 -2.94 0.86 2.63
N THR A 180 -2.15 0.00 3.30
CA THR A 180 -2.27 -1.46 3.14
C THR A 180 -3.63 -1.99 3.57
N PHE A 181 -4.20 -1.48 4.67
CA PHE A 181 -5.55 -1.82 5.12
C PHE A 181 -6.64 -1.47 4.10
N TYR A 182 -6.62 -0.24 3.56
CA TYR A 182 -7.65 0.20 2.63
C TYR A 182 -7.52 -0.45 1.26
N ILE A 183 -6.30 -0.75 0.78
CA ILE A 183 -6.10 -1.55 -0.43
C ILE A 183 -6.61 -2.98 -0.24
N ALA A 184 -6.38 -3.60 0.92
CA ALA A 184 -6.92 -4.93 1.21
C ALA A 184 -8.45 -4.95 1.14
N ILE A 185 -9.11 -4.00 1.82
CA ILE A 185 -10.58 -3.95 1.86
C ILE A 185 -11.18 -3.62 0.50
N ILE A 186 -10.64 -2.62 -0.24
CA ILE A 186 -11.18 -2.29 -1.56
C ILE A 186 -10.99 -3.44 -2.56
N SER A 187 -9.88 -4.18 -2.47
CA SER A 187 -9.63 -5.34 -3.31
C SER A 187 -10.58 -6.49 -3.00
N CYS A 188 -10.79 -6.80 -1.71
CA CYS A 188 -11.80 -7.78 -1.29
C CYS A 188 -13.21 -7.38 -1.73
N HIS A 189 -13.54 -6.10 -1.64
CA HIS A 189 -14.84 -5.58 -2.10
C HIS A 189 -14.98 -5.71 -3.62
N ALA A 190 -13.95 -5.36 -4.39
CA ALA A 190 -13.94 -5.53 -5.85
C ALA A 190 -14.12 -7.00 -6.26
N LEU A 191 -13.42 -7.93 -5.59
CA LEU A 191 -13.58 -9.37 -5.82
C LEU A 191 -15.01 -9.83 -5.51
N PHE A 192 -15.57 -9.40 -4.39
CA PHE A 192 -16.95 -9.72 -4.02
C PHE A 192 -17.94 -9.23 -5.10
N LEU A 193 -17.81 -7.97 -5.54
CA LEU A 193 -18.65 -7.41 -6.60
C LEU A 193 -18.48 -8.16 -7.93
N ALA A 194 -17.25 -8.49 -8.31
CA ALA A 194 -16.96 -9.24 -9.53
C ALA A 194 -17.57 -10.65 -9.48
N VAL A 195 -17.42 -11.38 -8.37
CA VAL A 195 -18.00 -12.72 -8.19
C VAL A 195 -19.52 -12.67 -8.24
N LEU A 196 -20.16 -11.72 -7.56
CA LEU A 196 -21.61 -11.55 -7.63
C LEU A 196 -22.09 -11.24 -9.06
N HIS A 197 -21.37 -10.36 -9.76
CA HIS A 197 -21.67 -10.03 -11.14
C HIS A 197 -21.56 -11.28 -12.05
N PHE A 198 -20.51 -12.08 -11.89
CA PHE A 198 -20.38 -13.36 -12.60
C PHE A 198 -21.55 -14.31 -12.31
N ILE A 199 -21.92 -14.49 -11.03
CA ILE A 199 -23.05 -15.37 -10.65
C ILE A 199 -24.36 -14.88 -11.29
N GLN A 200 -24.64 -13.59 -11.24
CA GLN A 200 -25.84 -13.02 -11.86
C GLN A 200 -25.85 -13.21 -13.37
N CYS A 201 -24.71 -13.05 -14.03
CA CYS A 201 -24.56 -13.32 -15.47
C CYS A 201 -24.85 -14.79 -15.80
N PHE A 202 -24.31 -15.74 -15.03
CA PHE A 202 -24.57 -17.17 -15.20
C PHE A 202 -26.05 -17.53 -14.95
N ASP A 203 -26.64 -17.08 -13.84
CA ASP A 203 -28.05 -17.38 -13.53
C ASP A 203 -29.01 -16.82 -14.57
N ASN A 204 -28.73 -15.61 -15.07
CA ASN A 204 -29.54 -14.99 -16.11
C ASN A 204 -29.38 -15.69 -17.45
N SER A 205 -28.22 -16.26 -17.76
CA SER A 205 -28.03 -17.09 -18.96
C SER A 205 -28.87 -18.38 -18.88
N ALA A 206 -28.81 -19.11 -17.77
CA ALA A 206 -29.56 -20.34 -17.56
C ALA A 206 -31.09 -20.12 -17.58
N LYS A 207 -31.58 -19.03 -16.98
CA LYS A 207 -33.00 -18.66 -17.04
C LYS A 207 -33.46 -18.29 -18.44
N ARG A 208 -32.60 -17.67 -19.26
CA ARG A 208 -32.92 -17.30 -20.64
C ARG A 208 -32.93 -18.50 -21.58
N GLU A 209 -31.99 -19.43 -21.43
CA GLU A 209 -32.01 -20.72 -22.13
C GLU A 209 -33.30 -21.48 -21.81
N PHE A 210 -33.70 -21.53 -20.53
CA PHE A 210 -34.96 -22.15 -20.14
C PHE A 210 -36.18 -21.43 -20.71
N MET A 211 -36.20 -20.08 -20.72
CA MET A 211 -37.29 -19.32 -21.36
C MET A 211 -37.33 -19.49 -22.88
N LEU A 212 -36.19 -19.50 -23.56
CA LEU A 212 -36.11 -19.76 -25.01
C LEU A 212 -36.60 -21.16 -25.31
N PHE A 213 -36.18 -22.17 -24.54
CA PHE A 213 -36.69 -23.53 -24.65
C PHE A 213 -38.21 -23.59 -24.39
N ALA A 214 -38.71 -22.87 -23.38
CA ALA A 214 -40.14 -22.79 -23.09
C ALA A 214 -40.92 -22.07 -24.19
N LEU A 215 -40.38 -20.99 -24.77
CA LEU A 215 -40.98 -20.23 -25.87
C LEU A 215 -40.99 -21.06 -27.16
N ILE A 216 -39.89 -21.74 -27.52
CA ILE A 216 -39.83 -22.70 -28.63
C ILE A 216 -40.81 -23.86 -28.40
N SER A 217 -41.00 -24.28 -27.15
CA SER A 217 -41.98 -25.31 -26.79
C SER A 217 -43.42 -24.80 -26.84
N MET A 218 -43.66 -23.50 -26.65
CA MET A 218 -44.98 -22.87 -26.81
C MET A 218 -45.29 -22.53 -28.28
N ASP A 219 -44.26 -22.31 -29.11
CA ASP A 219 -44.38 -22.17 -30.58
C ASP A 219 -44.63 -23.52 -31.28
N LYS A 220 -44.48 -24.64 -30.56
CA LYS A 220 -44.77 -26.00 -31.03
C LYS A 220 -46.27 -26.36 -31.05
N LEU A 221 -47.16 -25.37 -31.07
CA LEU A 221 -48.61 -25.54 -31.15
C LEU A 221 -49.24 -24.98 -32.44
N GLU A 222 -48.44 -24.60 -33.44
CA GLU A 222 -48.88 -24.54 -34.84
C GLU A 222 -47.90 -25.36 -35.69
N GLU A 223 -48.43 -26.37 -36.37
CA GLU A 223 -47.68 -27.45 -37.01
C GLU A 223 -46.88 -27.02 -38.25
N ASP A 224 -45.90 -27.88 -38.59
CA ASP A 224 -45.32 -28.08 -39.91
C ASP A 224 -44.25 -27.12 -40.44
N VAL A 225 -42.99 -27.29 -40.00
CA VAL A 225 -41.84 -27.26 -40.95
C VAL A 225 -40.80 -28.32 -40.57
N HIS A 226 -41.14 -29.55 -40.91
CA HIS A 226 -40.28 -30.75 -40.94
C HIS A 226 -39.22 -30.67 -42.06
N PHE A 227 -38.50 -29.53 -42.19
CA PHE A 227 -37.53 -29.32 -43.29
C PHE A 227 -36.23 -28.58 -42.91
N MET A 228 -36.09 -27.99 -41.72
CA MET A 228 -34.82 -27.35 -41.31
C MET A 228 -34.03 -28.14 -40.25
N ILE A 229 -34.26 -29.46 -40.16
CA ILE A 229 -33.57 -30.33 -39.19
C ILE A 229 -32.27 -30.95 -39.77
N GLU A 230 -31.99 -30.86 -41.08
CA GLU A 230 -30.79 -31.48 -41.67
C GLU A 230 -29.51 -30.61 -41.68
N THR A 231 -29.54 -29.37 -41.19
CA THR A 231 -28.32 -28.51 -41.14
C THR A 231 -27.76 -28.26 -39.75
N VAL A 232 -28.30 -28.89 -38.70
CA VAL A 232 -27.83 -28.68 -37.31
C VAL A 232 -27.30 -29.98 -36.69
N ASP A 233 -26.43 -30.69 -37.40
CA ASP A 233 -25.64 -31.81 -36.85
C ASP A 233 -24.15 -31.44 -36.68
N SER A 234 -23.90 -30.32 -35.97
CA SER A 234 -22.55 -29.96 -35.52
C SER A 234 -22.53 -28.95 -34.35
N SER A 235 -23.47 -29.04 -33.39
CA SER A 235 -23.67 -27.99 -32.36
C SER A 235 -23.24 -28.35 -30.94
N TYR A 236 -22.69 -29.53 -30.65
CA TYR A 236 -22.26 -29.89 -29.27
C TYR A 236 -21.03 -29.13 -28.73
N ASN A 237 -20.49 -28.17 -29.48
CA ASN A 237 -19.46 -27.23 -29.01
C ASN A 237 -19.89 -25.74 -29.15
N ILE A 238 -21.14 -25.48 -29.53
CA ILE A 238 -21.65 -24.13 -29.78
C ILE A 238 -22.37 -23.55 -28.55
N ASP A 239 -22.90 -24.38 -27.64
CA ASP A 239 -23.64 -23.89 -26.47
C ASP A 239 -22.76 -23.15 -25.45
N PHE A 240 -21.51 -23.59 -25.24
CA PHE A 240 -20.56 -22.86 -24.39
C PHE A 240 -20.16 -21.51 -25.01
N ILE A 241 -20.07 -21.46 -26.35
CA ILE A 241 -19.73 -20.24 -27.08
C ILE A 241 -20.93 -19.29 -27.10
N TYR A 242 -22.17 -19.77 -27.26
CA TYR A 242 -23.39 -18.96 -27.25
C TYR A 242 -23.74 -18.41 -25.87
N SER A 243 -23.55 -19.19 -24.80
CA SER A 243 -23.66 -18.70 -23.41
C SER A 243 -22.65 -17.57 -23.15
N SER A 244 -21.42 -17.69 -23.66
CA SER A 244 -20.43 -16.61 -23.65
C SER A 244 -20.82 -15.42 -24.55
N LEU A 245 -21.57 -15.65 -25.63
CA LEU A 245 -22.02 -14.65 -26.61
C LEU A 245 -23.28 -13.87 -26.18
N GLU A 246 -23.99 -14.29 -25.14
CA GLU A 246 -25.24 -13.64 -24.68
C GLU A 246 -25.16 -13.02 -23.27
N CYS A 247 -24.22 -13.48 -22.43
CA CYS A 247 -23.66 -12.62 -21.39
C CYS A 247 -23.19 -11.29 -22.01
N ASN A 248 -22.81 -11.34 -23.28
CA ASN A 248 -22.42 -10.18 -24.06
C ASN A 248 -23.56 -9.19 -24.43
N LEU A 249 -24.84 -9.57 -24.30
CA LEU A 249 -25.97 -8.67 -24.57
C LEU A 249 -26.36 -7.83 -23.34
N TYR A 250 -26.20 -8.38 -22.13
CA TYR A 250 -26.33 -7.61 -20.89
C TYR A 250 -25.16 -6.62 -20.73
N VAL A 251 -23.96 -7.07 -21.09
CA VAL A 251 -22.77 -6.23 -21.13
C VAL A 251 -22.79 -5.23 -22.30
N SER A 252 -23.52 -5.48 -23.40
CA SER A 252 -23.68 -4.53 -24.52
C SER A 252 -24.39 -3.21 -24.16
N ARG A 253 -24.95 -3.10 -22.96
CA ARG A 253 -25.44 -1.82 -22.42
C ARG A 253 -24.30 -0.96 -21.85
N SER A 254 -23.12 -1.55 -21.64
CA SER A 254 -21.84 -0.85 -21.53
C SER A 254 -21.37 -0.51 -22.94
N THR A 255 -20.86 0.71 -23.14
CA THR A 255 -20.42 1.24 -24.45
C THR A 255 -19.23 0.51 -25.09
N ASN A 256 -18.76 -0.59 -24.50
CA ASN A 256 -17.58 -1.35 -24.92
C ASN A 256 -17.97 -2.69 -25.58
N SER A 257 -17.22 -3.09 -26.62
CA SER A 257 -17.35 -4.41 -27.25
C SER A 257 -17.15 -5.52 -26.23
N THR A 258 -17.91 -6.59 -26.35
CA THR A 258 -18.16 -7.40 -25.18
C THR A 258 -17.06 -8.34 -24.75
N THR A 259 -16.26 -8.77 -25.71
CA THR A 259 -14.97 -9.41 -25.45
C THR A 259 -14.07 -8.54 -24.58
N TRP A 260 -14.08 -7.21 -24.78
CA TRP A 260 -13.26 -6.30 -23.98
C TRP A 260 -13.70 -6.25 -22.53
N THR A 261 -15.00 -6.21 -22.25
CA THR A 261 -15.48 -6.20 -20.87
C THR A 261 -15.13 -7.48 -20.12
N ILE A 262 -15.21 -8.64 -20.76
CA ILE A 262 -14.76 -9.91 -20.15
C ILE A 262 -13.27 -9.83 -19.81
N VAL A 263 -12.44 -9.36 -20.74
CA VAL A 263 -10.99 -9.17 -20.50
C VAL A 263 -10.75 -8.21 -19.33
N LEU A 264 -11.47 -7.09 -19.27
CA LEU A 264 -11.37 -6.13 -18.17
C LEU A 264 -11.76 -6.73 -16.81
N LEU A 265 -12.84 -7.52 -16.75
CA LEU A 265 -13.29 -8.19 -15.54
C LEU A 265 -12.31 -9.27 -15.07
N VAL A 266 -11.74 -10.04 -16.00
CA VAL A 266 -10.70 -11.04 -15.70
C VAL A 266 -9.46 -10.34 -15.14
N CYS A 267 -8.99 -9.27 -15.78
CA CYS A 267 -7.88 -8.46 -15.29
C CYS A 267 -8.16 -7.89 -13.89
N LEU A 268 -9.37 -7.38 -13.65
CA LEU A 268 -9.79 -6.89 -12.33
C LEU A 268 -9.72 -7.99 -11.27
N VAL A 269 -10.19 -9.20 -11.55
CA VAL A 269 -10.15 -10.33 -10.60
C VAL A 269 -8.70 -10.71 -10.27
N PHE A 270 -7.83 -10.81 -11.28
CA PHE A 270 -6.42 -11.12 -11.05
C PHE A 270 -5.72 -10.03 -10.24
N GLU A 271 -5.94 -8.77 -10.59
CA GLU A 271 -5.41 -7.62 -9.86
C GLU A 271 -5.88 -7.63 -8.41
N ALA A 272 -7.19 -7.70 -8.19
CA ALA A 272 -7.78 -7.63 -6.87
C ALA A 272 -7.36 -8.83 -5.99
N LEU A 273 -7.21 -10.04 -6.55
CA LEU A 273 -6.70 -11.20 -5.82
C LEU A 273 -5.24 -11.01 -5.39
N LEU A 274 -4.38 -10.63 -6.33
CA LEU A 274 -2.95 -10.39 -6.06
C LEU A 274 -2.78 -9.34 -4.97
N PHE A 275 -3.44 -8.20 -5.12
CA PHE A 275 -3.32 -7.10 -4.18
C PHE A 275 -4.00 -7.38 -2.85
N ALA A 276 -5.15 -8.06 -2.80
CA ALA A 276 -5.77 -8.46 -1.54
C ALA A 276 -4.83 -9.35 -0.72
N VAL A 277 -4.24 -10.39 -1.33
CA VAL A 277 -3.33 -11.31 -0.63
C VAL A 277 -2.08 -10.57 -0.16
N PHE A 278 -1.40 -9.85 -1.07
CA PHE A 278 -0.17 -9.15 -0.75
C PHE A 278 -0.38 -8.10 0.35
N THR A 279 -1.43 -7.29 0.24
CA THR A 279 -1.69 -6.21 1.21
C THR A 279 -2.22 -6.72 2.55
N CYS A 280 -2.97 -7.82 2.58
CA CYS A 280 -3.33 -8.50 3.83
C CYS A 280 -2.09 -8.99 4.59
N ILE A 281 -1.13 -9.61 3.90
CA ILE A 281 0.12 -10.08 4.52
C ILE A 281 0.92 -8.88 5.03
N MET A 282 1.11 -7.84 4.20
CA MET A 282 1.84 -6.64 4.60
C MET A 282 1.19 -5.92 5.78
N PHE A 283 -0.14 -5.82 5.80
CA PHE A 283 -0.88 -5.27 6.93
C PHE A 283 -0.63 -6.10 8.20
N GLY A 284 -0.74 -7.43 8.11
CA GLY A 284 -0.46 -8.33 9.23
C GLY A 284 0.96 -8.18 9.79
N VAL A 285 1.96 -8.11 8.91
CA VAL A 285 3.37 -7.90 9.29
C VAL A 285 3.54 -6.56 10.02
N GLN A 286 2.93 -5.48 9.52
CA GLN A 286 3.00 -4.17 10.18
C GLN A 286 2.30 -4.15 11.53
N ILE A 287 1.13 -4.79 11.66
CA ILE A 287 0.42 -4.92 12.93
C ILE A 287 1.26 -5.71 13.95
N GLN A 288 1.90 -6.80 13.50
CA GLN A 288 2.79 -7.60 14.35
C GLN A 288 4.06 -6.82 14.76
N ALA A 289 4.66 -6.07 13.84
CA ALA A 289 5.79 -5.18 14.11
C ALA A 289 5.45 -4.14 15.18
N ILE A 290 4.27 -3.52 15.09
CA ILE A 290 3.77 -2.56 16.09
C ILE A 290 3.52 -3.26 17.43
N TRP A 291 2.92 -4.46 17.41
CA TRP A 291 2.61 -5.22 18.61
C TRP A 291 3.86 -5.62 19.41
N ASN A 292 4.91 -6.03 18.70
CA ASN A 292 6.20 -6.43 19.27
C ASN A 292 7.16 -5.25 19.51
N ASP A 293 6.79 -4.05 19.06
CA ASP A 293 7.64 -2.85 19.01
C ASP A 293 8.98 -3.07 18.31
N GLU A 294 8.97 -3.79 17.20
CA GLU A 294 10.13 -4.13 16.37
C GLU A 294 9.92 -3.61 14.94
N THR A 295 11.00 -3.17 14.28
CA THR A 295 11.00 -2.88 12.84
C THR A 295 11.44 -4.09 12.04
N GLY A 296 11.17 -4.12 10.73
CA GLY A 296 11.63 -5.18 9.82
C GLY A 296 13.16 -5.34 9.82
N ILE A 297 13.92 -4.25 9.97
CA ILE A 297 15.39 -4.31 10.10
C ILE A 297 15.79 -5.01 11.40
N GLU A 298 15.11 -4.71 12.51
CA GLU A 298 15.40 -5.29 13.83
C GLU A 298 15.09 -6.79 13.85
N GLN A 299 14.00 -7.22 13.22
CA GLN A 299 13.63 -8.63 13.07
C GLN A 299 14.70 -9.41 12.28
N LEU A 300 15.18 -8.85 11.16
CA LEU A 300 16.17 -9.51 10.30
C LEU A 300 17.55 -9.61 10.95
N LYS A 301 17.95 -8.59 11.71
CA LYS A 301 19.29 -8.55 12.30
C LYS A 301 19.42 -9.27 13.64
N LYS A 302 18.29 -9.69 14.24
CA LYS A 302 18.26 -10.28 15.59
C LYS A 302 19.06 -9.44 16.59
N GLU A 303 19.03 -8.11 16.45
CA GLU A 303 19.79 -7.22 17.32
C GLU A 303 19.36 -7.45 18.77
N ALA A 304 20.32 -7.70 19.68
CA ALA A 304 20.02 -7.84 21.09
C ALA A 304 19.33 -6.54 21.56
N VAL A 305 18.14 -6.70 22.14
CA VAL A 305 17.27 -5.58 22.54
C VAL A 305 18.02 -4.71 23.54
N ARG A 306 18.49 -3.54 23.10
CA ARG A 306 19.18 -2.56 23.94
C ARG A 306 18.22 -1.57 24.62
N TRP A 307 16.97 -1.53 24.16
CA TRP A 307 15.92 -0.64 24.65
C TRP A 307 14.87 -1.37 25.51
N SER A 308 14.09 -0.62 26.29
CA SER A 308 12.94 -1.19 27.00
C SER A 308 11.76 -1.42 26.03
N LYS A 309 11.36 -2.69 25.84
CA LYS A 309 10.17 -3.01 25.04
C LYS A 309 8.93 -2.38 25.68
N ARG A 310 8.13 -1.69 24.87
CA ARG A 310 6.85 -1.13 25.31
C ARG A 310 5.80 -2.22 25.42
N ARG A 311 4.88 -2.11 26.40
CA ARG A 311 3.66 -2.95 26.41
C ARG A 311 2.90 -2.73 25.10
N SER A 312 2.38 -3.80 24.49
CA SER A 312 1.81 -3.79 23.13
C SER A 312 0.80 -2.64 22.91
N TRP A 313 -0.10 -2.38 23.85
CA TRP A 313 -1.07 -1.29 23.74
C TRP A 313 -0.46 0.12 23.74
N LYS A 314 0.70 0.30 24.40
CA LYS A 314 1.45 1.56 24.39
C LYS A 314 2.07 1.81 23.01
N SER A 315 2.49 0.75 22.31
CA SER A 315 3.03 0.83 20.94
C SER A 315 1.98 1.30 19.94
N PHE A 316 0.75 0.75 20.01
CA PHE A 316 -0.35 1.23 19.17
C PHE A 316 -0.69 2.70 19.41
N LYS A 317 -0.70 3.15 20.67
CA LYS A 317 -0.95 4.57 21.00
C LYS A 317 0.10 5.52 20.44
N VAL A 318 1.34 5.06 20.28
CA VAL A 318 2.43 5.85 19.70
C VAL A 318 2.22 6.01 18.19
N VAL A 319 1.81 4.95 17.50
CA VAL A 319 1.61 4.98 16.05
C VAL A 319 0.29 5.65 15.65
N PHE A 320 -0.82 5.31 16.32
CA PHE A 320 -2.16 5.76 15.92
C PHE A 320 -2.69 6.95 16.71
N GLY A 321 -2.14 7.23 17.90
CA GLY A 321 -2.56 8.32 18.79
C GLY A 321 -3.25 7.85 20.08
N LYS A 322 -3.56 8.80 20.97
CA LYS A 322 -4.16 8.51 22.29
C LYS A 322 -5.63 8.08 22.15
N GLY A 323 -5.96 6.92 22.73
CA GLY A 323 -7.33 6.39 22.84
C GLY A 323 -7.85 5.83 21.52
N PHE A 324 -8.56 4.70 21.55
CA PHE A 324 -9.17 4.12 20.35
C PHE A 324 -10.37 4.98 19.91
N ASN A 325 -10.31 5.54 18.70
CA ASN A 325 -11.38 6.34 18.10
C ASN A 325 -11.26 6.36 16.56
N LEU A 326 -12.23 6.95 15.86
CA LEU A 326 -12.28 7.00 14.39
C LEU A 326 -11.05 7.66 13.73
N SER A 327 -10.29 8.48 14.46
CA SER A 327 -9.06 9.08 13.94
C SER A 327 -7.96 8.04 13.67
N TRP A 328 -8.02 6.86 14.27
CA TRP A 328 -7.06 5.78 14.00
C TRP A 328 -7.11 5.36 12.53
N PHE A 329 -8.32 5.35 11.97
CA PHE A 329 -8.59 4.97 10.59
C PHE A 329 -8.48 6.16 9.62
N SER A 330 -8.49 7.40 10.12
CA SER A 330 -8.39 8.57 9.25
C SER A 330 -6.94 8.84 8.79
N PRO A 331 -6.66 8.92 7.47
CA PRO A 331 -5.36 9.39 6.98
C PRO A 331 -5.18 10.91 7.15
N PHE A 332 -6.25 11.63 7.44
CA PHE A 332 -6.23 13.09 7.59
C PHE A 332 -5.69 13.51 8.96
N THR A 333 -5.74 12.63 9.96
CA THR A 333 -5.29 12.92 11.32
C THR A 333 -3.85 12.46 11.54
N ARG A 334 -3.03 13.33 12.14
CA ARG A 334 -1.71 12.94 12.65
C ARG A 334 -1.85 12.44 14.09
N PRO A 335 -1.10 11.40 14.50
CA PRO A 335 -1.09 10.99 15.90
C PRO A 335 -0.57 12.16 16.76
N THR A 336 -1.39 12.61 17.71
CA THR A 336 -0.98 13.59 18.72
C THR A 336 -0.17 12.85 19.78
N VAL A 337 1.15 12.78 19.59
CA VAL A 337 2.05 12.46 20.71
C VAL A 337 1.87 13.61 21.70
N GLY A 338 1.28 13.31 22.86
CA GLY A 338 0.79 14.34 23.76
C GLY A 338 1.89 15.26 24.25
N GLY A 339 1.72 16.56 24.01
CA GLY A 339 2.48 17.63 24.66
C GLY A 339 3.89 17.80 24.09
N LYS A 340 4.06 18.90 23.32
CA LYS A 340 5.26 19.28 22.57
C LYS A 340 5.55 18.34 21.40
N VAL A 341 5.61 18.91 20.20
CA VAL A 341 6.53 18.41 19.18
C VAL A 341 7.84 18.18 19.91
N GLU A 342 8.26 16.93 20.14
CA GLU A 342 9.52 16.65 20.81
C GLU A 342 10.64 17.14 19.89
N SER A 343 10.93 18.44 19.99
CA SER A 343 12.24 19.05 19.76
C SER A 343 13.32 18.43 20.64
N ASN A 344 12.95 17.49 21.53
CA ASN A 344 13.79 16.86 22.52
C ASN A 344 14.43 15.53 22.07
N TYR A 345 14.13 14.99 20.88
CA TYR A 345 14.98 13.91 20.32
C TYR A 345 16.30 14.40 19.74
N LEU A 346 16.56 15.71 19.79
CA LEU A 346 17.89 16.25 19.54
C LEU A 346 18.88 15.78 20.60
N TYR A 347 18.46 15.54 21.86
CA TYR A 347 19.30 15.04 22.94
C TYR A 347 18.41 14.37 24.00
N ALA A 348 18.29 13.05 23.98
CA ALA A 348 17.69 12.30 25.08
C ALA A 348 18.69 11.21 25.50
N VAL A 349 19.32 11.48 26.64
CA VAL A 349 20.11 10.57 27.48
C VAL A 349 19.17 9.66 28.25
#